data_AF-A0A0N1JWP1-F1
#
_entry.id   AF-A0A0N1JWP1-F1
#
_cell.length_a   1.000
_cell.length_b   1.000
_cell.length_c   1.000
_cell.angle_alpha   90.00
_cell.angle_beta   90.00
_cell.angle_gamma   90.00
#
_symmetry.space_group_name_H-M   'P 1'
#
loop_
_entity.id
_entity.type
_entity.pdbx_description
1 polymer ?
#
loop_
_entity_poly.entity_id
_entity_poly.type
_entity_poly.pdbx_seq_one_letter_code
_entity_poly.pdbx_strand_id
1 'polypeptide(L)' 'MTCTDTPDEFPEVPLRIDRGHAEPEEVAALTVVLGAHIVGLRVREEDRRRREADQQHIVRETPIACWSGCWCCA' A
#
# COMPACT_ATOMS: atom_id res chain seq x y z
N MET A 1 -16.48 33.11 6.96
CA MET A 1 -15.53 32.28 6.20
C MET A 1 -15.61 30.88 6.76
N THR A 2 -16.45 30.04 6.18
CA THR A 2 -16.56 28.62 6.52
C THR A 2 -16.14 27.86 5.28
N CYS A 3 -14.93 27.29 5.30
CA CYS A 3 -14.46 26.36 4.29
C CYS A 3 -15.27 25.08 4.44
N THR A 4 -16.24 24.87 3.55
CA THR A 4 -16.84 23.55 3.35
C THR A 4 -15.84 22.74 2.54
N ASP A 5 -15.09 21.89 3.22
CA ASP A 5 -14.33 20.79 2.63
C ASP A 5 -15.35 19.81 2.04
N THR A 6 -15.66 19.95 0.75
CA THR A 6 -16.40 18.93 -0.01
C THR A 6 -15.44 17.77 -0.23
N PRO A 7 -15.71 16.57 0.33
CA PRO A 7 -14.85 15.43 0.08
C PRO A 7 -15.00 15.07 -1.40
N ASP A 8 -13.90 15.21 -2.14
CA ASP A 8 -13.55 14.44 -3.33
C ASP A 8 -14.76 13.91 -4.10
N GLU A 9 -15.45 14.82 -4.79
CA GLU A 9 -16.50 14.46 -5.74
C GLU A 9 -15.80 13.84 -6.95
N PHE A 10 -15.35 12.59 -6.79
CA PHE A 10 -14.95 11.77 -7.93
C PHE A 10 -16.15 11.80 -8.85
N PRO A 11 -16.05 12.36 -10.07
CA PRO A 11 -17.17 12.32 -10.99
C PRO A 11 -17.55 10.85 -11.10
N GLU A 12 -18.77 10.51 -10.67
CA GLU A 12 -19.32 9.18 -10.84
C GLU A 12 -19.42 8.98 -12.35
N VAL A 13 -18.34 8.51 -12.97
CA VAL A 13 -18.33 8.12 -14.36
C VAL A 13 -19.26 6.91 -14.40
N PRO A 14 -20.43 6.99 -15.05
CA PRO A 14 -21.36 5.87 -15.06
C PRO A 14 -20.78 4.81 -15.99
N LEU A 15 -19.90 3.97 -15.46
CA LEU A 15 -19.33 2.82 -16.15
C LEU A 15 -20.39 1.73 -16.14
N ARG A 16 -21.18 1.64 -17.21
CA ARG A 16 -22.35 0.75 -17.28
C ARG A 16 -21.96 -0.54 -17.96
N ILE A 17 -21.98 -1.64 -17.21
CA ILE A 17 -21.92 -2.98 -17.79
C ILE A 17 -23.36 -3.43 -18.03
N ASP A 18 -23.82 -3.43 -19.29
CA ASP A 18 -25.15 -3.91 -19.66
C ASP A 18 -25.07 -5.34 -20.20
N ARG A 19 -25.68 -6.30 -19.49
CA ARG A 19 -25.69 -7.74 -19.86
C ARG A 19 -24.30 -8.34 -20.13
N GLY A 20 -23.26 -7.81 -19.50
CA GLY A 20 -21.88 -8.25 -19.70
C GLY A 20 -21.17 -7.60 -20.89
N HIS A 21 -21.82 -6.63 -21.55
CA HIS A 21 -21.21 -5.78 -22.57
C HIS A 21 -20.87 -4.41 -21.97
N ALA A 22 -19.72 -3.89 -22.35
CA ALA A 22 -19.26 -2.53 -22.07
C ALA A 22 -18.44 -2.07 -23.28
N GLU A 23 -18.53 -0.80 -23.63
CA GLU A 23 -17.74 -0.26 -24.73
C GLU A 23 -16.23 -0.31 -24.38
N PRO A 24 -15.34 -0.42 -25.38
CA PRO A 24 -13.91 -0.55 -25.16
C PRO A 24 -13.34 0.55 -24.24
N GLU A 25 -13.85 1.76 -24.37
CA GLU A 25 -13.49 2.93 -23.57
C GLU A 25 -13.90 2.77 -22.10
N GLU A 26 -15.07 2.18 -21.85
CA GLU A 26 -15.58 1.93 -20.49
C GLU A 26 -14.76 0.85 -19.78
N VAL A 27 -14.40 -0.22 -20.51
CA VAL A 27 -13.51 -1.28 -20.00
C VAL A 27 -12.11 -0.72 -19.69
N ALA A 28 -11.59 0.15 -20.54
CA ALA A 28 -10.32 0.82 -20.32
C ALA A 28 -10.35 1.70 -19.06
N ALA A 29 -11.41 2.50 -18.88
CA ALA A 29 -11.60 3.33 -17.69
C ALA A 29 -11.69 2.50 -16.40
N LEU A 30 -12.47 1.41 -16.40
CA LEU A 30 -12.55 0.47 -15.28
C LEU A 30 -11.18 -0.14 -14.95
N THR A 31 -10.40 -0.51 -15.98
CA THR A 31 -9.07 -1.10 -15.82
C THR A 31 -8.10 -0.12 -15.16
N VAL A 32 -8.12 1.17 -15.57
CA VAL A 32 -7.26 2.21 -14.98
C VAL A 32 -7.61 2.43 -13.51
N VAL A 33 -8.89 2.58 -13.19
CA VAL A 33 -9.36 2.81 -11.81
C VAL A 33 -8.98 1.63 -10.92
N LEU A 34 -9.33 0.41 -11.33
CA LEU A 34 -9.01 -0.80 -10.58
C LEU A 34 -7.49 -1.00 -10.45
N GLY A 35 -6.74 -0.74 -11.52
CA GLY A 35 -5.28 -0.80 -11.54
C GLY A 35 -4.67 0.17 -10.52
N ALA A 36 -5.14 1.41 -10.48
CA ALA A 36 -4.68 2.42 -9.52
C ALA A 36 -4.96 1.98 -8.07
N HIS A 37 -6.14 1.44 -7.78
CA HIS A 37 -6.46 0.90 -6.45
C HIS A 37 -5.57 -0.27 -6.06
N ILE A 38 -5.36 -1.24 -6.96
CA ILE A 38 -4.49 -2.40 -6.70
C ILE A 38 -3.06 -1.94 -6.44
N VAL A 39 -2.53 -1.02 -7.25
CA VAL A 39 -1.18 -0.47 -7.05
C VAL A 39 -1.08 0.23 -5.70
N GLY A 40 -2.06 1.07 -5.35
CA GLY A 40 -2.10 1.74 -4.04
C GLY A 40 -2.10 0.77 -2.86
N LEU A 41 -2.87 -0.33 -2.96
CA LEU A 41 -2.88 -1.38 -1.94
C LEU A 41 -1.52 -2.10 -1.85
N ARG A 42 -0.88 -2.39 -2.98
CA ARG A 42 0.44 -3.04 -3.02
C ARG A 42 1.53 -2.17 -2.40
N VAL A 43 1.54 -0.87 -2.68
CA VAL A 43 2.49 0.08 -2.08
C VAL A 43 2.34 0.11 -0.56
N ARG A 44 1.10 0.21 -0.07
CA ARG A 44 0.83 0.19 1.39
C ARG A 44 1.29 -1.11 2.06
N GLU A 45 1.09 -2.24 1.40
CA GLU A 45 1.54 -3.54 1.88
C GLU A 45 3.08 -3.65 1.86
N GLU A 46 3.75 -3.12 0.84
CA GLU A 46 5.21 -3.05 0.80
C GLU A 46 5.78 -2.18 1.93
N ASP A 47 5.19 -1.00 2.15
CA ASP A 47 5.56 -0.11 3.25
C ASP A 47 5.37 -0.77 4.61
N ARG A 48 4.28 -1.53 4.80
CA ARG A 48 4.06 -2.32 6.02
C ARG A 48 5.18 -3.34 6.23
N ARG A 49 5.54 -4.09 5.18
CA ARG A 49 6.63 -5.09 5.25
C ARG A 49 7.98 -4.47 5.57
N ARG A 50 8.29 -3.29 5.01
CA ARG A 50 9.53 -2.57 5.31
C ARG A 50 9.59 -2.18 6.80
N ARG A 51 8.51 -1.63 7.34
CA ARG A 51 8.42 -1.28 8.77
C ARG A 51 8.57 -2.50 9.68
N GLU A 52 7.99 -3.64 9.30
CA GLU A 52 8.16 -4.89 10.05
C GLU A 52 9.60 -5.40 10.02
N ALA A 53 10.27 -5.31 8.86
CA ALA A 53 11.68 -5.67 8.74
C ALA A 53 12.58 -4.76 9.58
N ASP A 54 12.32 -3.45 9.59
CA ASP A 54 13.06 -2.49 10.40
C ASP A 54 12.88 -2.76 11.91
N GLN A 55 11.65 -3.08 12.35
CA GLN A 55 11.38 -3.48 13.73
C GLN A 55 12.11 -4.78 14.11
N GLN A 56 12.14 -5.77 13.23
CA GLN A 56 12.90 -7.01 13.45
C GLN A 56 14.42 -6.78 13.55
N HIS A 57 14.94 -5.79 12.81
CA HIS A 57 16.36 -5.43 12.88
C HIS A 57 16.70 -4.77 14.23
N ILE A 58 15.81 -3.96 14.78
CA ILE A 58 16.00 -3.30 16.10
C ILE A 58 15.97 -4.32 17.24
N VAL A 59 15.09 -5.33 17.18
CA VAL A 59 14.96 -6.36 18.24
C VAL A 59 16.15 -7.33 18.24
N ARG A 60 16.85 -7.49 17.11
CA ARG A 60 18.11 -8.24 17.06
C ARG A 60 19.26 -7.34 17.52
N GLU A 61 19.33 -7.07 18.81
CA GLU A 61 20.57 -6.62 19.42
C GLU A 61 21.68 -7.59 18.99
N THR A 62 22.68 -7.07 18.28
CA THR A 62 23.87 -7.84 17.93
C THR A 62 24.52 -8.31 19.24
N PRO A 63 24.73 -9.62 19.44
CA PRO A 63 25.41 -10.10 20.62
C PRO A 63 26.79 -9.43 20.68
N ILE A 64 27.03 -8.74 21.79
CA ILE A 64 28.31 -8.08 22.04
C ILE A 64 29.34 -9.18 22.22
N ALA A 65 30.16 -9.42 21.20
CA ALA A 65 31.31 -10.31 21.30
C ALA A 65 32.44 -9.54 21.99
N CYS A 66 32.91 -10.02 23.15
CA CYS A 66 34.13 -9.46 23.73
C CYS A 66 35.33 -9.84 22.85
N TRP A 67 36.40 -9.03 22.85
CA TRP A 67 37.61 -9.31 22.06
C TRP A 67 38.32 -10.64 22.39
N SER A 68 37.90 -11.35 23.45
CA SER A 68 38.32 -12.71 23.77
C SER A 68 37.39 -13.81 23.22
N GLY A 69 36.41 -13.47 22.38
CA GLY A 69 35.54 -14.42 21.67
C GLY A 69 34.41 -15.04 22.49
N CYS A 70 34.10 -14.52 23.69
CA CYS A 70 32.91 -14.96 24.40
C CYS A 70 31.67 -14.25 23.84
N TRP A 71 30.68 -15.04 23.46
CA TRP A 71 29.34 -14.55 23.17
C TRP A 71 28.64 -14.30 24.51
N CYS A 72 28.32 -13.05 24.85
CA CYS A 72 27.43 -12.77 25.96
C CYS A 72 26.00 -13.11 25.53
N CYS A 73 25.41 -14.15 26.12
CA CYS A 73 23.96 -14.34 26.11
C CYS A 73 23.34 -13.27 27.03
N ALA A 74 22.21 -12.70 26.61
CA ALA A 74 21.32 -11.98 27.52
C ALA A 74 20.63 -12.95 28.48
#